data_AF-A0A7W0SA26-F1
#
_entry.id   AF-A0A7W0SA26-F1
#
_cell.length_a   1.000
_cell.length_b   1.000
_cell.length_c   1.000
_cell.angle_alpha   90.00
_cell.angle_beta   90.00
_cell.angle_gamma   90.00
#
_symmetry.space_group_name_H-M   'P 1'
#
loop_
_entity.id
_entity.type
_entity.pdbx_description
1 polymer ?
#
loop_
_entity_poly.entity_id
_entity_poly.type
_entity_poly.pdbx_seq_one_letter_code
_entity_poly.pdbx_strand_id
1 'polypeptide(L)'
;MQPLPDLATLTDDGLKSLIEELEAEENEVSYRRRLLQGRIDILRAERTARLKGSGVGDVDVDRLTDILSARGAPVVPVDGDEGS
;
A
#
# COMPACT_ATOMS: atom_id res chain seq x y z
N MET A 1 -12.20 9.81 -14.27
CA MET A 1 -12.96 8.99 -13.32
C MET A 1 -14.12 8.39 -14.11
N GLN A 2 -14.17 7.08 -14.27
CA GLN A 2 -15.32 6.48 -14.95
C GLN A 2 -16.56 6.66 -14.06
N PRO A 3 -17.72 7.00 -14.63
CA PRO A 3 -18.95 7.14 -13.86
C PRO A 3 -19.36 5.79 -13.28
N LEU A 4 -19.85 5.79 -12.04
CA LEU A 4 -20.46 4.61 -11.45
C LEU A 4 -21.67 4.17 -12.29
N PRO A 5 -21.92 2.85 -12.42
CA PRO A 5 -23.14 2.35 -13.04
C PRO A 5 -24.37 2.80 -12.24
N ASP A 6 -25.55 2.72 -12.85
CA ASP A 6 -26.81 3.04 -12.17
C ASP A 6 -27.10 2.00 -11.09
N LEU A 7 -26.73 2.33 -9.85
CA LEU A 7 -26.83 1.46 -8.68
C LEU A 7 -28.27 1.01 -8.41
N ALA A 8 -29.28 1.80 -8.80
CA ALA A 8 -30.68 1.46 -8.59
C ALA A 8 -31.17 0.31 -9.50
N THR A 9 -30.38 -0.04 -10.52
CA THR A 9 -30.70 -1.11 -11.49
C THR A 9 -29.96 -2.42 -11.21
N LEU A 10 -29.01 -2.41 -10.28
CA LEU A 10 -28.23 -3.59 -9.88
C LEU A 10 -29.04 -4.46 -8.91
N THR A 11 -28.96 -5.78 -9.07
CA THR A 11 -29.41 -6.73 -8.05
C THR A 11 -28.46 -6.71 -6.85
N ASP A 12 -28.90 -7.22 -5.70
CA ASP A 12 -28.03 -7.34 -4.51
C ASP A 12 -26.74 -8.11 -4.81
N ASP A 13 -26.84 -9.21 -5.57
CA ASP A 13 -25.67 -9.99 -6.02
C ASP A 13 -24.77 -9.16 -6.95
N GLY A 14 -25.35 -8.41 -7.88
CA GLY A 14 -24.59 -7.53 -8.79
C GLY A 14 -23.89 -6.40 -8.04
N LEU A 15 -24.55 -5.83 -7.03
CA LEU A 15 -23.96 -4.82 -6.16
C LEU A 15 -22.80 -5.40 -5.35
N LYS A 16 -22.95 -6.62 -4.81
CA LYS A 16 -21.90 -7.30 -4.06
C LYS A 16 -20.66 -7.55 -4.94
N SER A 17 -20.85 -8.08 -6.15
CA SER A 17 -19.75 -8.29 -7.10
C SER A 17 -19.05 -6.98 -7.48
N LEU A 18 -19.80 -5.90 -7.68
CA LEU A 18 -19.22 -4.59 -8.00
C LEU A 18 -18.39 -4.03 -6.82
N ILE A 19 -18.85 -4.22 -5.59
CA ILE A 19 -18.10 -3.82 -4.39
C ILE A 19 -16.79 -4.61 -4.34
N GLU A 20 -16.84 -5.93 -4.50
CA GLU A 20 -15.64 -6.79 -4.46
C GLU A 20 -14.61 -6.39 -5.53
N GLU A 21 -15.06 -6.07 -6.76
CA GLU A 21 -14.20 -5.59 -7.84
C GLU A 21 -13.54 -4.24 -7.48
N LEU A 22 -14.31 -3.26 -7.01
CA LEU A 22 -13.80 -1.95 -6.64
C LEU A 22 -12.86 -2.01 -5.43
N GLU A 23 -13.13 -2.89 -4.47
CA GLU A 23 -12.24 -3.13 -3.33
C GLU A 23 -10.91 -3.75 -3.77
N ALA A 24 -10.93 -4.68 -4.73
CA ALA A 24 -9.69 -5.25 -5.28
C ALA A 24 -8.85 -4.18 -6.01
N GLU A 25 -9.49 -3.32 -6.82
CA GLU A 25 -8.81 -2.20 -7.49
C GLU A 25 -8.23 -1.19 -6.49
N GLU A 26 -9.01 -0.80 -5.47
CA GLU A 26 -8.55 0.11 -4.41
C GLU A 26 -7.34 -0.48 -3.70
N ASN A 27 -7.41 -1.76 -3.31
CA ASN A 27 -6.34 -2.45 -2.61
C ASN A 27 -5.04 -2.45 -3.42
N GLU A 28 -5.12 -2.69 -4.73
CA GLU A 28 -3.96 -2.65 -5.62
C GLU A 28 -3.34 -1.25 -5.68
N VAL A 29 -4.17 -0.22 -5.87
CA VAL A 29 -3.71 1.18 -5.89
C VAL A 29 -3.09 1.57 -4.55
N SER A 30 -3.73 1.19 -3.43
CA SER A 30 -3.24 1.44 -2.09
C SER A 30 -1.93 0.72 -1.80
N TYR A 31 -1.74 -0.51 -2.30
CA TYR A 31 -0.48 -1.24 -2.20
C TYR A 31 0.66 -0.52 -2.95
N ARG A 32 0.44 -0.15 -4.21
CA ARG A 32 1.43 0.60 -5.00
C ARG A 32 1.77 1.95 -4.34
N ARG A 33 0.78 2.64 -3.78
CA ARG A 33 0.97 3.90 -3.02
C ARG A 33 1.88 3.68 -1.81
N ARG A 34 1.64 2.64 -1.00
CA ARG A 34 2.48 2.33 0.17
C ARG A 34 3.92 2.01 -0.23
N LEU A 35 4.12 1.24 -1.30
CA LEU A 35 5.46 0.91 -1.80
C LEU A 35 6.24 2.16 -2.24
N LEU A 36 5.59 3.06 -2.98
CA LEU A 36 6.18 4.33 -3.41
C LEU A 36 6.50 5.23 -2.22
N GLN A 37 5.59 5.35 -1.25
CA GLN A 37 5.82 6.10 -0.02
C GLN A 37 7.03 5.57 0.75
N GLY A 38 7.16 4.25 0.90
CA GLY A 38 8.33 3.63 1.54
C GLY A 38 9.64 3.99 0.84
N ARG A 39 9.69 3.87 -0.49
CA ARG A 39 10.89 4.27 -1.28
C ARG A 39 11.22 5.75 -1.13
N ILE A 40 10.21 6.62 -1.14
CA ILE A 40 10.38 8.07 -0.94
C ILE A 40 10.95 8.36 0.45
N ASP A 41 10.42 7.70 1.48
CA ASP A 41 10.84 7.93 2.86
C ASP A 41 12.28 7.47 3.11
N ILE A 42 12.70 6.35 2.52
CA ILE A 42 14.10 5.89 2.52
C ILE A 42 15.03 6.94 1.88
N LEU A 43 14.67 7.42 0.68
CA LEU A 43 15.47 8.42 -0.03
C LEU A 43 15.54 9.75 0.74
N ARG A 44 14.45 10.16 1.39
CA ARG A 44 14.43 11.35 2.26
C ARG A 44 15.34 11.17 3.46
N ALA A 45 15.29 10.02 4.14
CA ALA A 45 16.14 9.71 5.28
C ALA A 45 17.63 9.76 4.90
N GLU A 46 17.98 9.15 3.77
CA GLU A 46 19.32 9.19 3.20
C GLU A 46 19.79 10.60 2.90
N ARG A 47 18.96 11.39 2.21
CA ARG A 47 19.29 12.78 1.89
C ARG A 47 19.57 13.59 3.16
N THR A 48 18.77 13.41 4.20
CA THR A 48 18.97 14.06 5.50
C THR A 48 20.24 13.58 6.19
N ALA A 49 20.56 12.28 6.15
CA ALA A 49 21.78 11.73 6.74
C ALA A 49 23.03 12.34 6.07
N ARG A 50 23.08 12.37 4.73
CA ARG A 50 24.20 13.00 3.98
C ARG A 50 24.36 14.48 4.36
N LEU A 51 23.27 15.23 4.46
CA LEU A 51 23.30 16.64 4.85
C LEU A 51 23.86 16.84 6.28
N LYS A 52 23.68 15.87 7.17
CA LYS A 52 24.22 15.89 8.53
C LYS A 52 25.67 15.37 8.62
N GLY A 53 26.31 15.07 7.49
CA GLY A 53 27.69 14.56 7.46
C GLY A 53 27.83 13.09 7.88
N SER A 54 26.72 12.35 8.01
CA SER A 54 26.71 10.91 8.23
C SER A 54 26.24 10.23 6.94
N GLY A 55 27.16 9.60 6.21
CA GLY A 55 26.78 8.83 5.01
C GLY A 55 25.99 7.57 5.39
N VAL A 56 25.04 7.16 4.55
CA VAL A 56 24.17 5.98 4.71
C VAL A 56 24.87 4.63 4.53
N GLY A 57 26.19 4.58 4.64
CA GLY A 57 26.87 3.30 4.91
C GLY A 57 26.39 2.65 6.21
N ASP A 58 25.74 3.43 7.09
CA ASP A 58 25.29 3.06 8.44
C ASP A 58 23.76 3.21 8.60
N VAL A 59 22.97 3.05 7.53
CA VAL A 59 21.51 2.98 7.69
C VAL A 59 21.14 1.64 8.29
N ASP A 60 21.06 1.68 9.61
CA ASP A 60 20.49 0.70 10.50
C ASP A 60 19.14 0.20 9.96
N VAL A 61 19.05 -1.11 9.74
CA VAL A 61 17.81 -1.79 9.31
C VAL A 61 16.69 -1.54 10.33
N ASP A 62 17.04 -1.32 11.59
CA ASP A 62 16.09 -0.98 12.65
C ASP A 62 15.47 0.41 12.40
N ARG A 63 16.26 1.39 11.95
CA ARG A 63 15.73 2.71 11.54
C ARG A 63 14.84 2.64 10.31
N LEU A 64 15.16 1.79 9.33
CA LEU A 64 14.29 1.52 8.19
C LEU A 64 12.95 0.91 8.64
N THR A 65 13.03 -0.02 9.58
CA THR A 65 11.87 -0.69 10.15
C THR A 65 11.00 0.30 10.90
N ASP A 66 11.58 1.24 11.66
CA ASP A 66 10.84 2.33 12.32
C ASP A 66 10.16 3.27 11.32
N ILE A 67 10.86 3.68 10.26
CA ILE A 67 10.33 4.57 9.22
C ILE A 67 9.13 3.92 8.50
N LEU A 68 9.22 2.62 8.22
CA LEU A 68 8.16 1.88 7.53
C LEU A 68 7.03 1.45 8.47
N SER A 69 7.32 1.07 9.72
CA SER A 69 6.34 0.59 10.69
C SER A 69 5.49 1.71 11.27
N ALA A 70 6.03 2.93 11.39
CA ALA A 70 5.28 4.09 11.87
C ALA A 70 4.06 4.47 11.00
N ARG A 71 3.92 3.89 9.79
CA ARG A 71 2.82 4.16 8.86
C ARG A 71 2.05 2.94 8.36
N GLY A 72 2.31 1.76 8.93
CA GLY A 72 1.60 0.52 8.61
C GLY A 72 2.26 -0.27 7.49
N ALA A 73 2.83 -1.42 7.85
CA ALA A 73 3.36 -2.39 6.89
C ALA A 73 2.22 -2.91 5.97
N PRO A 74 2.52 -3.24 4.70
CA PRO A 74 1.52 -3.81 3.81
C PRO A 74 1.08 -5.17 4.35
N VAL A 75 -0.20 -5.29 4.71
CA VAL A 75 -0.83 -6.60 4.88
C VAL A 75 -0.91 -7.20 3.48
N VAL A 76 -0.15 -8.28 3.26
CA VAL A 76 -0.28 -9.08 2.04
C VAL A 76 -1.62 -9.82 2.16
N PRO A 77 -2.56 -9.67 1.21
CA PRO A 77 -3.73 -10.54 1.18
C PRO A 77 -3.21 -11.96 0.99
N VAL A 78 -3.42 -12.82 1.98
CA VAL A 78 -3.25 -14.25 1.79
C VAL A 78 -4.45 -14.69 0.98
N ASP A 79 -4.24 -15.01 -0.30
CA ASP A 79 -5.24 -15.70 -1.10
C ASP A 79 -5.62 -16.97 -0.33
N GLY A 80 -6.88 -17.04 0.09
CA GLY A 80 -7.40 -18.09 0.93
C GLY A 80 -7.29 -19.44 0.24
N ASP A 81 -6.48 -20.31 0.85
CA ASP A 81 -6.65 -21.76 0.98
C ASP A 81 -7.68 -22.40 0.01
N GLU A 82 -7.23 -22.73 -1.20
CA GLU A 82 -7.84 -23.82 -1.97
C GLU A 82 -7.49 -25.14 -1.27
N GLY A 83 -8.37 -25.62 -0.37
CA GLY A 83 -7.98 -26.66 0.57
C GLY A 83 -9.05 -27.54 1.24
N SER A 84 -10.18 -27.85 0.60
CA SER A 84 -10.94 -29.15 0.66
C SER A 84 -12.42 -29.00 0.30
#